data_AF-A0A849S4U8-F1
#
_entry.id   AF-A0A849S4U8-F1
#
_cell.length_a   1.000
_cell.length_b   1.000
_cell.length_c   1.000
_cell.angle_alpha   90.00
_cell.angle_beta   90.00
_cell.angle_gamma   90.00
#
_symmetry.space_group_name_H-M   'P 1'
#
loop_
_entity.id
_entity.type
_entity.pdbx_description
1 polymer ?
#
loop_
_entity_poly.entity_id
_entity_poly.type
_entity_poly.pdbx_seq_one_letter_code
_entity_poly.pdbx_strand_id
1 'polypeptide(L)'
;MTTSPPFVKPLPNRLSYMTLLLLAGLADAAATEQIMRENNAPSCASCHTQGQYSKSEGKAGLKAFLDARAKAETAYRLKHRPTISPIAMTWDINAGQSLSIPLSVSDPEQDTFHITGTVPSGSILTKETTAANGLPTVIFKWTPTAAQANKSYALKFVAKETASAKKLASAAVTATVRVWPADGKEPAYISQLLVASSRWAAEKLTLKGSMTPNKMLTASEKSQLLARTDFTATLSQGSTGLGAVIAHVPIKFMANGNWTLPDIPLAAPFACQITIVVANVKATRAIAGAEKECRR
;
A
#
# COMPACT_ATOMS: atom_id res chain seq x y z
N MET A 1 -56.64 -22.00 -33.07
CA MET A 1 -55.57 -21.47 -33.93
C MET A 1 -54.73 -20.54 -33.07
N THR A 2 -53.66 -21.05 -32.47
CA THR A 2 -52.80 -20.34 -31.53
C THR A 2 -51.37 -20.42 -32.05
N THR A 3 -50.83 -19.29 -32.47
CA THR A 3 -49.47 -19.16 -33.03
C THR A 3 -48.47 -18.96 -31.90
N SER A 4 -47.59 -19.95 -31.69
CA SER A 4 -46.42 -19.84 -30.82
C SER A 4 -45.37 -18.87 -31.37
N PRO A 5 -44.65 -18.12 -30.53
CA PRO A 5 -43.54 -17.27 -30.96
C PRO A 5 -42.26 -18.11 -31.25
N PRO A 6 -41.35 -17.61 -32.10
CA PRO A 6 -40.15 -18.35 -32.49
C PRO A 6 -39.10 -18.38 -31.38
N PHE A 7 -38.51 -19.56 -31.23
CA PHE A 7 -37.41 -19.90 -30.33
C PHE A 7 -36.13 -19.17 -30.76
N VAL A 8 -35.66 -18.20 -29.98
CA VAL A 8 -34.36 -17.55 -30.20
C VAL A 8 -33.28 -18.43 -29.57
N LYS A 9 -32.38 -18.98 -30.40
CA LYS A 9 -31.20 -19.73 -29.93
C LYS A 9 -30.20 -18.78 -29.24
N PRO A 10 -29.59 -19.18 -28.10
CA PRO A 10 -28.52 -18.40 -27.50
C PRO A 10 -27.22 -18.52 -28.33
N LEU A 11 -26.55 -17.38 -28.53
CA LEU A 11 -25.22 -17.30 -29.15
C LEU A 11 -24.17 -17.99 -28.25
N PRO A 12 -23.22 -18.76 -28.83
CA PRO A 12 -22.19 -19.40 -28.04
C PRO A 12 -21.14 -18.38 -27.57
N ASN A 13 -20.92 -18.40 -26.25
CA ASN A 13 -19.76 -17.87 -25.55
C ASN A 13 -18.46 -18.46 -26.13
N ARG A 14 -17.64 -17.67 -26.84
CA ARG A 14 -16.17 -17.80 -26.91
C ARG A 14 -15.55 -16.48 -27.41
N LEU A 15 -14.66 -15.86 -26.63
CA LEU A 15 -13.21 -15.89 -26.87
C LEU A 15 -12.47 -14.88 -25.99
N SER A 16 -11.47 -15.40 -25.28
CA SER A 16 -10.41 -14.68 -24.60
C SER A 16 -9.69 -13.73 -25.56
N TYR A 17 -9.64 -12.45 -25.22
CA TYR A 17 -8.76 -11.47 -25.83
C TYR A 17 -7.32 -11.70 -25.35
N MET A 18 -6.63 -12.66 -25.96
CA MET A 18 -5.17 -12.64 -26.00
C MET A 18 -4.66 -13.54 -27.13
N THR A 19 -4.77 -13.04 -28.36
CA THR A 19 -3.88 -13.51 -29.42
C THR A 19 -3.42 -12.31 -30.22
N LEU A 20 -2.31 -11.72 -29.77
CA LEU A 20 -1.39 -11.00 -30.64
C LEU A 20 -0.76 -12.06 -31.55
N LEU A 21 -1.54 -12.55 -32.51
CA LEU A 21 -1.10 -13.58 -33.46
C LEU A 21 -0.18 -12.91 -34.47
N LEU A 22 1.04 -13.43 -34.56
CA LEU A 22 1.99 -13.16 -35.64
C LEU A 22 1.26 -13.28 -36.99
N LEU A 23 0.94 -12.15 -37.61
CA LEU A 23 0.43 -12.04 -38.98
C LEU A 23 1.56 -12.05 -40.02
N ALA A 24 2.69 -12.69 -39.71
CA ALA A 24 3.86 -12.74 -40.59
C ALA A 24 3.74 -13.78 -41.73
N GLY A 25 2.59 -14.45 -41.90
CA GLY A 25 2.43 -15.55 -42.86
C GLY A 25 1.23 -15.50 -43.81
N LEU A 26 0.35 -14.49 -43.76
CA LEU A 26 -0.76 -14.38 -44.73
C LEU A 26 -0.29 -13.61 -45.97
N ALA A 27 0.47 -14.30 -46.82
CA ALA A 27 1.11 -13.70 -48.00
C ALA A 27 0.14 -13.29 -49.11
N ASP A 28 -1.16 -13.59 -49.05
CA ASP A 28 -2.15 -13.17 -50.07
C ASP A 28 -3.49 -12.63 -49.50
N ALA A 29 -3.42 -11.87 -48.40
CA ALA A 29 -4.58 -11.20 -47.81
C ALA A 29 -5.07 -10.01 -48.66
N ALA A 30 -5.91 -10.26 -49.67
CA ALA A 30 -6.83 -9.25 -50.19
C ALA A 30 -7.92 -8.98 -49.13
N ALA A 31 -8.54 -7.79 -49.09
CA ALA A 31 -9.72 -7.55 -48.25
C ALA A 31 -10.95 -8.26 -48.85
N THR A 32 -10.90 -9.58 -48.90
CA THR A 32 -11.98 -10.44 -49.41
C THR A 32 -13.20 -10.32 -48.51
N GLU A 33 -14.38 -10.66 -49.04
CA GLU A 33 -15.59 -10.76 -48.21
C GLU A 33 -15.38 -11.67 -47.00
N GLN A 34 -14.58 -12.73 -47.13
CA GLN A 34 -14.24 -13.62 -46.02
C GLN A 34 -13.49 -12.86 -44.92
N ILE A 35 -12.43 -12.13 -45.24
CA ILE A 35 -11.67 -11.33 -44.28
C ILE A 35 -12.53 -10.24 -43.65
N MET A 36 -13.46 -9.66 -44.42
CA MET A 36 -14.42 -8.72 -43.86
C MET A 36 -15.40 -9.37 -42.89
N ARG A 37 -15.96 -10.53 -43.22
CA ARG A 37 -16.82 -11.30 -42.32
C ARG A 37 -16.09 -11.68 -41.04
N GLU A 38 -14.85 -12.16 -41.15
CA GLU A 38 -14.00 -12.52 -40.01
C GLU A 38 -13.71 -11.31 -39.10
N ASN A 39 -13.55 -10.12 -39.67
CA ASN A 39 -13.24 -8.89 -38.93
C ASN A 39 -14.46 -7.99 -38.66
N ASN A 40 -15.68 -8.45 -38.98
CA ASN A 40 -16.92 -7.66 -38.94
C ASN A 40 -16.79 -6.28 -39.61
N ALA A 41 -16.11 -6.20 -40.77
CA ALA A 41 -16.07 -5.00 -41.59
C ALA A 41 -17.37 -4.90 -42.42
N PRO A 42 -18.06 -3.75 -42.43
CA PRO A 42 -19.39 -3.62 -43.03
C PRO A 42 -19.39 -3.65 -44.56
N SER A 43 -18.29 -3.30 -45.21
CA SER A 43 -18.16 -3.30 -46.68
C SER A 43 -16.71 -3.18 -47.14
N CYS A 44 -16.43 -3.51 -48.41
CA CYS A 44 -15.08 -3.44 -49.01
C CYS A 44 -14.48 -2.04 -48.92
N ALA A 45 -15.32 -1.00 -48.91
CA ALA A 45 -14.91 0.40 -48.73
C ALA A 45 -14.25 0.66 -47.36
N SER A 46 -14.48 -0.21 -46.36
CA SER A 46 -13.80 -0.14 -45.06
C SER A 46 -12.30 -0.42 -45.15
N CYS A 47 -11.88 -1.15 -46.19
CA CYS A 47 -10.48 -1.51 -46.43
C CYS A 47 -9.89 -0.85 -47.68
N HIS A 48 -10.73 -0.28 -48.55
CA HIS A 48 -10.34 0.39 -49.80
C HIS A 48 -10.83 1.83 -49.82
N THR A 49 -10.15 2.69 -49.06
CA THR A 49 -10.58 4.09 -48.83
C THR A 49 -10.27 5.03 -49.99
N GLN A 50 -9.47 4.60 -50.97
CA GLN A 50 -9.05 5.35 -52.16
C GLN A 50 -9.61 4.74 -53.46
N GLY A 51 -10.39 3.66 -53.38
CA GLY A 51 -11.05 3.02 -54.52
C GLY A 51 -10.09 2.35 -55.53
N GLN A 52 -8.84 2.10 -55.16
CA GLN A 52 -7.85 1.47 -56.05
C GLN A 52 -7.99 -0.06 -56.08
N TYR A 53 -8.71 -0.64 -55.12
CA TYR A 53 -8.94 -2.08 -54.96
C TYR A 53 -7.66 -2.92 -55.05
N SER A 54 -6.53 -2.34 -54.64
CA SER A 54 -5.21 -2.97 -54.71
C SER A 54 -4.85 -3.70 -53.41
N LYS A 55 -3.92 -4.64 -53.47
CA LYS A 55 -3.45 -5.40 -52.30
C LYS A 55 -2.81 -4.49 -51.23
N SER A 56 -2.03 -3.48 -51.65
CA SER A 56 -1.39 -2.52 -50.75
C SER A 56 -2.41 -1.63 -50.05
N GLU A 57 -3.39 -1.12 -50.79
CA GLU A 57 -4.49 -0.33 -50.23
C GLU A 57 -5.36 -1.16 -49.28
N GLY A 58 -5.79 -2.35 -49.70
CA GLY A 58 -6.60 -3.26 -48.89
C GLY A 58 -5.95 -3.61 -47.55
N LYS A 59 -4.64 -3.87 -47.54
CA LYS A 59 -3.86 -4.12 -46.32
C LYS A 59 -3.79 -2.89 -45.42
N ALA A 60 -3.51 -1.71 -45.99
CA ALA A 60 -3.44 -0.46 -45.24
C ALA A 60 -4.80 -0.07 -44.65
N GLY A 61 -5.88 -0.21 -45.41
CA GLY A 61 -7.23 0.09 -44.98
C GLY A 61 -7.75 -0.91 -43.94
N LEU A 62 -7.51 -2.21 -44.09
CA LEU A 62 -7.86 -3.19 -43.05
C LEU A 62 -7.13 -2.89 -41.74
N LYS A 63 -5.84 -2.55 -41.79
CA LYS A 63 -5.10 -2.13 -40.60
C LYS A 63 -5.73 -0.88 -39.97
N ALA A 64 -6.02 0.14 -40.77
CA ALA A 64 -6.64 1.37 -40.29
C ALA A 64 -8.02 1.13 -39.67
N PHE A 65 -8.83 0.24 -40.27
CA PHE A 65 -10.13 -0.17 -39.75
C PHE A 65 -10.00 -0.86 -38.38
N LEU A 66 -9.08 -1.83 -38.25
CA LEU A 66 -8.84 -2.52 -36.98
C LEU A 66 -8.30 -1.57 -35.91
N ASP A 67 -7.39 -0.66 -36.27
CA ASP A 67 -6.87 0.38 -35.36
C ASP A 67 -8.01 1.31 -34.90
N ALA A 68 -8.90 1.73 -35.81
CA ALA A 68 -10.05 2.57 -35.49
C ALA A 68 -11.05 1.87 -34.56
N ARG A 69 -11.33 0.58 -34.81
CA ARG A 69 -12.17 -0.24 -33.93
C ARG A 69 -11.56 -0.38 -32.53
N ALA A 70 -10.26 -0.67 -32.44
CA ALA A 70 -9.57 -0.76 -31.16
C ALA A 70 -9.60 0.56 -30.37
N LYS A 71 -9.44 1.70 -31.06
CA LYS A 71 -9.59 3.03 -30.45
C LYS A 71 -11.01 3.27 -29.95
N ALA A 72 -12.02 2.96 -30.75
CA ALA A 72 -13.42 3.11 -30.37
C ALA A 72 -13.78 2.23 -29.16
N GLU A 73 -13.30 0.98 -29.12
CA GLU A 73 -13.48 0.11 -27.97
C GLU A 73 -12.79 0.68 -26.72
N THR A 74 -11.55 1.14 -26.84
CA THR A 74 -10.83 1.77 -25.72
C THR A 74 -11.56 2.99 -25.18
N ALA A 75 -12.06 3.86 -26.06
CA ALA A 75 -12.85 5.02 -25.68
C ALA A 75 -14.17 4.62 -24.98
N TYR A 76 -14.85 3.59 -25.49
CA TYR A 76 -16.03 3.02 -24.83
C TYR A 76 -15.70 2.54 -23.42
N ARG A 77 -14.67 1.68 -23.26
CA ARG A 77 -14.30 1.12 -21.95
C ARG A 77 -13.93 2.22 -20.97
N LEU A 78 -13.26 3.27 -21.41
CA LEU A 78 -12.89 4.40 -20.53
C LEU A 78 -14.11 5.17 -20.04
N LYS A 79 -15.10 5.37 -20.91
CA LYS A 79 -16.32 6.13 -20.60
C LYS A 79 -17.33 5.36 -19.76
N HIS A 80 -17.39 4.04 -19.93
CA HIS A 80 -18.45 3.21 -19.33
C HIS A 80 -17.98 2.33 -18.18
N ARG A 81 -16.66 2.20 -17.94
CA ARG A 81 -16.19 1.38 -16.81
C ARG A 81 -16.68 1.96 -15.46
N PRO A 82 -16.85 1.09 -14.45
CA PRO A 82 -17.08 1.55 -13.10
C PRO A 82 -15.88 2.34 -12.58
N THR A 83 -16.15 3.22 -11.63
CA THR A 83 -15.14 4.00 -10.93
C THR A 83 -15.36 3.88 -9.43
N ILE A 84 -14.28 3.67 -8.67
CA ILE A 84 -14.32 3.75 -7.20
C ILE A 84 -14.00 5.20 -6.82
N SER A 85 -14.80 5.78 -5.93
CA SER A 85 -14.56 7.12 -5.40
C SER A 85 -13.17 7.21 -4.71
N PRO A 86 -12.48 8.37 -4.77
CA PRO A 86 -11.20 8.52 -4.10
C PRO A 86 -11.29 8.23 -2.60
N ILE A 87 -10.25 7.58 -2.07
CA ILE A 87 -10.06 7.35 -0.64
C ILE A 87 -8.76 8.02 -0.18
N ALA A 88 -8.59 8.21 1.13
CA ALA A 88 -7.32 8.69 1.65
C ALA A 88 -6.18 7.72 1.27
N MET A 89 -5.06 8.29 0.79
CA MET A 89 -3.90 7.51 0.33
C MET A 89 -3.12 6.89 1.49
N THR A 90 -3.25 7.44 2.69
CA THR A 90 -2.56 6.95 3.89
C THR A 90 -3.52 6.95 5.07
N TRP A 91 -3.47 5.87 5.85
CA TRP A 91 -4.22 5.68 7.07
C TRP A 91 -3.26 5.31 8.18
N ASP A 92 -3.46 5.90 9.35
CA ASP A 92 -2.76 5.54 10.58
C ASP A 92 -3.77 4.93 11.54
N ILE A 93 -3.46 3.73 12.05
CA ILE A 93 -4.32 3.02 12.99
C ILE A 93 -3.48 2.26 14.01
N ASN A 94 -4.01 2.07 15.21
CA ASN A 94 -3.38 1.26 16.23
C ASN A 94 -3.82 -0.21 16.12
N ALA A 95 -2.95 -1.13 16.52
CA ALA A 95 -3.33 -2.53 16.71
C ALA A 95 -4.52 -2.64 17.68
N GLY A 96 -5.53 -3.43 17.30
CA GLY A 96 -6.79 -3.60 18.03
C GLY A 96 -7.88 -2.59 17.68
N GLN A 97 -7.57 -1.50 16.97
CA GLN A 97 -8.57 -0.53 16.52
C GLN A 97 -9.19 -0.95 15.18
N SER A 98 -10.48 -0.73 14.99
CA SER A 98 -11.17 -1.07 13.74
C SER A 98 -11.01 0.03 12.68
N LEU A 99 -10.55 -0.35 11.49
CA LEU A 99 -10.54 0.46 10.28
C LEU A 99 -11.77 0.16 9.43
N SER A 100 -12.43 1.20 8.91
CA SER A 100 -13.57 1.07 8.01
C SER A 100 -13.42 2.06 6.85
N ILE A 101 -13.25 1.56 5.63
CA ILE A 101 -13.11 2.38 4.42
C ILE A 101 -14.30 2.09 3.49
N PRO A 102 -15.19 3.06 3.27
CA PRO A 102 -16.26 2.91 2.29
C PRO A 102 -15.70 3.01 0.86
N LEU A 103 -16.10 2.07 0.01
CA LEU A 103 -15.71 2.01 -1.40
C LEU A 103 -16.98 2.17 -2.25
N SER A 104 -17.36 3.42 -2.51
CA SER A 104 -18.52 3.75 -3.34
C SER A 104 -18.16 3.69 -4.82
N VAL A 105 -18.99 2.98 -5.58
CA VAL A 105 -18.81 2.76 -7.01
C VAL A 105 -19.82 3.59 -7.79
N SER A 106 -19.33 4.34 -8.77
CA SER A 106 -20.15 4.98 -9.79
C SER A 106 -19.95 4.22 -11.09
N ASP A 107 -21.05 3.73 -11.65
CA ASP A 107 -21.07 2.99 -12.90
C ASP A 107 -22.11 3.61 -13.86
N PRO A 108 -21.70 4.11 -15.04
CA PRO A 108 -22.62 4.73 -15.99
C PRO A 108 -23.70 3.78 -16.53
N GLU A 109 -23.39 2.49 -16.62
CA GLU A 109 -24.31 1.47 -17.16
C GLU A 109 -25.20 0.85 -16.06
N GLN A 110 -24.94 1.17 -14.79
CA GLN A 110 -25.61 0.64 -13.59
C GLN A 110 -25.54 -0.90 -13.50
N ASP A 111 -24.43 -1.46 -13.97
CA ASP A 111 -24.14 -2.89 -13.89
C ASP A 111 -23.80 -3.32 -12.46
N THR A 112 -24.08 -4.60 -12.17
CA THR A 112 -23.67 -5.22 -10.91
C THR A 112 -22.17 -5.49 -10.90
N PHE A 113 -21.51 -5.23 -9.76
CA PHE A 113 -20.06 -5.39 -9.63
C PHE A 113 -19.65 -6.16 -8.39
N HIS A 114 -18.38 -6.54 -8.36
CA HIS A 114 -17.70 -7.01 -7.17
C HIS A 114 -16.38 -6.26 -6.97
N ILE A 115 -16.05 -5.93 -5.73
CA ILE A 115 -14.76 -5.35 -5.39
C ILE A 115 -13.76 -6.46 -5.09
N THR A 116 -12.66 -6.43 -5.82
CA THR A 116 -11.52 -7.35 -5.63
C THR A 116 -10.25 -6.56 -5.36
N GLY A 117 -9.22 -7.24 -4.85
CA GLY A 117 -7.88 -6.68 -4.83
C GLY A 117 -6.98 -7.29 -3.77
N THR A 118 -5.99 -6.52 -3.32
CA THR A 118 -4.98 -6.97 -2.35
C THR A 118 -5.23 -6.28 -1.03
N VAL A 119 -5.47 -7.08 0.00
CA VAL A 119 -5.79 -6.62 1.35
C VAL A 119 -5.07 -7.48 2.40
N PRO A 120 -4.85 -6.96 3.63
CA PRO A 120 -4.23 -7.71 4.70
C PRO A 120 -5.06 -8.92 5.13
N SER A 121 -4.40 -9.94 5.68
CA SER A 121 -5.08 -11.07 6.30
C SER A 121 -5.95 -10.62 7.48
N GLY A 122 -7.11 -11.26 7.62
CA GLY A 122 -8.12 -10.94 8.64
C GLY A 122 -9.00 -9.74 8.31
N SER A 123 -8.83 -9.12 7.13
CA SER A 123 -9.77 -8.11 6.65
C SER A 123 -10.97 -8.74 5.94
N ILE A 124 -12.06 -7.98 5.87
CA ILE A 124 -13.29 -8.37 5.16
C ILE A 124 -13.78 -7.24 4.27
N LEU A 125 -14.41 -7.58 3.15
CA LEU A 125 -15.26 -6.70 2.37
C LEU A 125 -16.71 -7.07 2.66
N THR A 126 -17.54 -6.11 3.04
CA THR A 126 -18.96 -6.38 3.30
C THR A 126 -19.69 -6.76 2.01
N LYS A 127 -20.94 -7.23 2.16
CA LYS A 127 -21.88 -7.23 1.03
C LYS A 127 -22.10 -5.79 0.56
N GLU A 128 -22.45 -5.65 -0.72
CA GLU A 128 -22.83 -4.38 -1.32
C GLU A 128 -24.10 -3.83 -0.65
N THR A 129 -24.09 -2.53 -0.38
CA THR A 129 -25.24 -1.76 0.11
C THR A 129 -25.32 -0.44 -0.65
N THR A 130 -26.47 0.22 -0.63
CA THR A 130 -26.60 1.59 -1.15
C THR A 130 -26.20 2.59 -0.07
N ALA A 131 -25.22 3.46 -0.36
CA ALA A 131 -24.84 4.53 0.55
C ALA A 131 -25.82 5.71 0.48
N ALA A 132 -25.68 6.67 1.40
CA ALA A 132 -26.56 7.84 1.49
C ALA A 132 -26.53 8.73 0.23
N ASN A 133 -25.44 8.67 -0.56
CA ASN A 133 -25.32 9.34 -1.86
C ASN A 133 -26.00 8.58 -3.01
N GLY A 134 -26.73 7.49 -2.71
CA GLY A 134 -27.39 6.64 -3.69
C GLY A 134 -26.46 5.70 -4.45
N LEU A 135 -25.16 5.70 -4.17
CA LEU A 135 -24.20 4.85 -4.88
C LEU A 135 -24.07 3.47 -4.22
N PRO A 136 -23.99 2.39 -5.01
CA PRO A 136 -23.53 1.10 -4.54
C PRO A 136 -22.19 1.21 -3.82
N THR A 137 -22.08 0.59 -2.66
CA THR A 137 -20.93 0.73 -1.77
C THR A 137 -20.63 -0.58 -1.08
N VAL A 138 -19.34 -0.90 -0.99
CA VAL A 138 -18.81 -2.00 -0.17
C VAL A 138 -17.91 -1.38 0.89
N ILE A 139 -17.94 -1.90 2.12
CA ILE A 139 -17.09 -1.42 3.20
C ILE A 139 -15.95 -2.40 3.41
N PHE A 140 -14.71 -1.93 3.25
CA PHE A 140 -13.53 -2.63 3.73
C PHE A 140 -13.43 -2.47 5.25
N LYS A 141 -13.38 -3.58 5.97
CA LYS A 141 -13.20 -3.60 7.43
C LYS A 141 -11.96 -4.41 7.80
N TRP A 142 -11.17 -3.87 8.72
CA TRP A 142 -10.00 -4.55 9.23
C TRP A 142 -9.65 -4.09 10.64
N THR A 143 -9.33 -5.04 11.53
CA THR A 143 -8.84 -4.77 12.88
C THR A 143 -7.47 -5.43 13.01
N PRO A 144 -6.36 -4.68 12.85
CA PRO A 144 -5.03 -5.27 12.91
C PRO A 144 -4.72 -5.86 14.28
N THR A 145 -4.00 -6.97 14.32
CA THR A 145 -3.53 -7.60 15.56
C THR A 145 -2.22 -7.00 16.04
N ALA A 146 -1.81 -7.30 17.28
CA ALA A 146 -0.52 -6.88 17.81
C ALA A 146 0.67 -7.35 16.94
N ALA A 147 0.58 -8.53 16.32
CA ALA A 147 1.61 -9.06 15.42
C ALA A 147 1.72 -8.27 14.10
N GLN A 148 0.70 -7.48 13.78
CA GLN A 148 0.66 -6.60 12.61
C GLN A 148 1.12 -5.16 12.95
N ALA A 149 1.44 -4.86 14.20
CA ALA A 149 1.99 -3.56 14.60
C ALA A 149 3.41 -3.32 14.02
N ASN A 150 3.79 -2.06 13.93
CA ASN A 150 5.07 -1.59 13.37
C ASN A 150 5.30 -2.04 11.92
N LYS A 151 4.21 -2.14 11.15
CA LYS A 151 4.23 -2.52 9.73
C LYS A 151 3.33 -1.61 8.90
N SER A 152 3.65 -1.52 7.61
CA SER A 152 2.83 -0.85 6.62
C SER A 152 2.22 -1.86 5.66
N TYR A 153 0.95 -1.66 5.32
CA TYR A 153 0.17 -2.56 4.47
C TYR A 153 -0.39 -1.82 3.28
N ALA A 154 -0.11 -2.34 2.08
CA ALA A 154 -0.70 -1.81 0.86
C ALA A 154 -2.12 -2.37 0.67
N LEU A 155 -3.07 -1.48 0.43
CA LEU A 155 -4.42 -1.78 -0.01
C LEU A 155 -4.54 -1.50 -1.49
N LYS A 156 -5.21 -2.38 -2.22
CA LYS A 156 -5.57 -2.18 -3.62
C LYS A 156 -7.00 -2.67 -3.83
N PHE A 157 -7.84 -1.84 -4.44
CA PHE A 157 -9.23 -2.15 -4.75
C PHE A 157 -9.53 -1.90 -6.23
N VAL A 158 -10.29 -2.80 -6.84
CA VAL A 158 -10.78 -2.73 -8.21
C VAL A 158 -12.23 -3.20 -8.23
N ALA A 159 -13.13 -2.38 -8.77
CA ALA A 159 -14.51 -2.78 -9.05
C ALA A 159 -14.54 -3.48 -10.41
N LYS A 160 -15.18 -4.64 -10.48
CA LYS A 160 -15.33 -5.43 -11.71
C LYS A 160 -16.79 -5.74 -11.94
N GLU A 161 -17.29 -5.42 -13.12
CA GLU A 161 -18.63 -5.83 -13.54
C GLU A 161 -18.74 -7.36 -13.59
N THR A 162 -19.89 -7.87 -13.19
CA THR A 162 -20.16 -9.31 -13.11
C THR A 162 -21.20 -9.80 -14.11
N ALA A 163 -22.20 -8.98 -14.43
CA ALA A 163 -23.31 -9.34 -15.31
C ALA A 163 -23.15 -8.85 -16.76
N SER A 164 -22.30 -7.86 -17.02
CA SER A 164 -22.13 -7.30 -18.36
C SER A 164 -21.36 -8.25 -19.30
N ALA A 165 -21.66 -8.19 -20.60
CA ALA A 165 -20.92 -8.95 -21.60
C ALA A 165 -19.46 -8.48 -21.73
N LYS A 166 -19.18 -7.21 -21.39
CA LYS A 166 -17.87 -6.57 -21.55
C LYS A 166 -16.97 -6.71 -20.33
N LYS A 167 -17.54 -6.99 -19.16
CA LYS A 167 -16.89 -7.20 -17.85
C LYS A 167 -15.83 -6.12 -17.59
N LEU A 168 -16.22 -4.86 -17.66
CA LEU A 168 -15.28 -3.76 -17.46
C LEU A 168 -14.79 -3.75 -16.01
N ALA A 169 -13.63 -3.14 -15.82
CA ALA A 169 -13.00 -2.99 -14.53
C ALA A 169 -12.57 -1.55 -14.33
N SER A 170 -12.69 -1.08 -13.08
CA SER A 170 -12.23 0.25 -12.70
C SER A 170 -10.71 0.36 -12.77
N ALA A 171 -10.22 1.59 -12.76
CA ALA A 171 -8.84 1.82 -12.32
C ALA A 171 -8.68 1.35 -10.87
N ALA A 172 -7.46 0.93 -10.51
CA ALA A 172 -7.18 0.52 -9.15
C ALA A 172 -7.08 1.75 -8.24
N VAL A 173 -7.79 1.69 -7.10
CA VAL A 173 -7.60 2.65 -6.00
C VAL A 173 -6.67 2.02 -4.97
N THR A 174 -5.63 2.74 -4.58
CA THR A 174 -4.61 2.25 -3.65
C THR A 174 -4.52 3.14 -2.42
N ALA A 175 -4.18 2.51 -1.30
CA ALA A 175 -3.89 3.21 -0.05
C ALA A 175 -2.81 2.44 0.72
N THR A 176 -2.15 3.11 1.66
CA THR A 176 -1.24 2.48 2.62
C THR A 176 -1.79 2.63 4.02
N VAL A 177 -1.84 1.55 4.78
CA VAL A 177 -2.19 1.57 6.21
C VAL A 177 -0.93 1.35 7.03
N ARG A 178 -0.57 2.33 7.86
CA ARG A 178 0.48 2.23 8.87
C ARG A 178 -0.16 1.76 10.17
N VAL A 179 0.26 0.59 10.64
CA VAL A 179 -0.24 0.01 11.89
C VAL A 179 0.75 0.28 13.00
N TRP A 180 0.32 1.03 14.00
CA TRP A 180 1.08 1.34 15.21
C TRP A 180 0.74 0.37 16.33
N PRO A 181 1.57 0.30 17.38
CA PRO A 181 1.22 -0.41 18.61
C PRO A 181 -0.10 0.07 19.23
N ALA A 182 -0.67 -0.76 20.10
CA ALA A 182 -1.96 -0.49 20.74
C ALA A 182 -1.92 0.76 21.65
N ASP A 183 -0.79 0.99 22.32
CA ASP A 183 -0.45 2.18 23.12
C ASP A 183 -0.14 3.42 22.26
N GLY A 184 -0.22 3.28 20.94
CA GLY A 184 -0.18 4.37 19.99
C GLY A 184 1.16 4.55 19.30
N LYS A 185 1.23 5.69 18.63
CA LYS A 185 2.30 6.01 17.68
C LYS A 185 3.62 6.37 18.36
N GLU A 186 3.53 7.16 19.43
CA GLU A 186 4.70 7.78 20.05
C GLU A 186 5.68 6.79 20.67
N PRO A 187 5.24 5.75 21.40
CA PRO A 187 6.15 4.73 21.93
C PRO A 187 6.93 4.01 20.82
N ALA A 188 6.40 4.00 19.60
CA ALA A 188 7.01 3.37 18.44
C ALA A 188 7.90 4.31 17.61
N TYR A 189 8.06 5.58 17.97
CA TYR A 189 8.84 6.55 17.19
C TYR A 189 10.32 6.19 17.11
N ILE A 190 10.85 5.58 18.16
CA ILE A 190 12.23 5.12 18.22
C ILE A 190 12.21 3.61 17.98
N SER A 191 12.90 3.12 16.95
CA SER A 191 13.01 1.68 16.71
C SER A 191 14.23 1.07 17.39
N GLN A 192 15.25 1.88 17.66
CA GLN A 192 16.48 1.43 18.31
C GLN A 192 17.11 2.56 19.10
N LEU A 193 17.67 2.22 20.25
CA LEU A 193 18.54 3.07 21.04
C LEU A 193 19.89 2.37 21.15
N LEU A 194 20.99 3.12 21.05
CA LEU A 194 22.35 2.61 21.19
C LEU A 194 23.11 3.48 22.17
N VAL A 195 23.77 2.88 23.15
CA VAL A 195 24.80 3.55 23.95
C VAL A 195 26.14 3.27 23.28
N ALA A 196 26.76 4.31 22.70
CA ALA A 196 28.03 4.24 21.98
C ALA A 196 29.26 4.45 22.89
N SER A 197 29.08 5.09 24.05
CA SER A 197 30.11 5.19 25.09
C SER A 197 29.49 5.41 26.47
N SER A 198 30.15 4.88 27.49
CA SER A 198 29.79 4.98 28.91
C SER A 198 31.07 5.15 29.71
N ARG A 199 31.34 6.36 30.20
CA ARG A 199 32.58 6.66 30.92
C ARG A 199 32.25 7.16 32.32
N TRP A 200 32.76 6.44 33.32
CA TRP A 200 32.70 6.86 34.71
C TRP A 200 34.05 7.43 35.16
N ALA A 201 34.03 8.62 35.75
CA ALA A 201 35.19 9.27 36.34
C ALA A 201 34.73 10.31 37.37
N ALA A 202 35.46 10.45 38.48
CA ALA A 202 35.15 11.40 39.55
C ALA A 202 33.67 11.34 39.98
N GLU A 203 33.16 10.12 40.25
CA GLU A 203 31.78 9.85 40.69
C GLU A 203 30.68 10.32 39.72
N LYS A 204 31.05 10.56 38.47
CA LYS A 204 30.14 11.01 37.41
C LYS A 204 30.20 10.07 36.22
N LEU A 205 29.03 9.75 35.70
CA LEU A 205 28.84 8.96 34.50
C LEU A 205 28.50 9.88 33.32
N THR A 206 29.24 9.74 32.23
CA THR A 206 28.91 10.33 30.93
C THR A 206 28.48 9.25 29.95
N LEU A 207 27.31 9.43 29.35
CA LEU A 207 26.79 8.55 28.32
C LEU A 207 26.71 9.29 26.98
N LYS A 208 27.08 8.59 25.90
CA LYS A 208 26.84 9.06 24.52
C LYS A 208 26.28 7.92 23.71
N GLY A 209 25.49 8.26 22.71
CA GLY A 209 24.86 7.26 21.87
C GLY A 209 24.14 7.84 20.68
N SER A 210 23.34 6.99 20.06
CA SER A 210 22.46 7.35 18.97
C SER A 210 21.10 6.67 19.14
N MET A 211 20.11 7.19 18.42
CA MET A 211 18.81 6.55 18.23
C MET A 211 18.51 6.41 16.75
N THR A 212 17.76 5.37 16.42
CA THR A 212 17.26 5.15 15.07
C THR A 212 15.75 5.39 15.08
N PRO A 213 15.25 6.38 14.33
CA PRO A 213 13.81 6.58 14.15
C PRO A 213 13.18 5.39 13.45
N ASN A 214 11.92 5.10 13.79
CA ASN A 214 11.15 4.08 13.11
C ASN A 214 11.00 4.40 11.61
N LYS A 215 11.24 3.39 10.77
CA LYS A 215 11.20 3.51 9.31
C LYS A 215 9.83 3.92 8.77
N MET A 216 8.76 3.70 9.54
CA MET A 216 7.40 4.10 9.18
C MET A 216 7.13 5.61 9.29
N LEU A 217 8.03 6.36 9.94
CA LEU A 217 7.88 7.80 10.06
C LEU A 217 8.17 8.49 8.73
N THR A 218 7.34 9.46 8.38
CA THR A 218 7.59 10.38 7.26
C THR A 218 8.77 11.31 7.58
N ALA A 219 9.28 12.01 6.57
CA ALA A 219 10.35 12.99 6.77
C ALA A 219 9.94 14.12 7.75
N SER A 220 8.69 14.58 7.66
CA SER A 220 8.13 15.59 8.57
C SER A 220 8.05 15.06 10.00
N GLU A 221 7.54 13.84 10.19
CA GLU A 221 7.43 13.22 11.51
C GLU A 221 8.80 12.96 12.15
N LYS A 222 9.81 12.56 11.36
CA LYS A 222 11.19 12.42 11.84
C LYS A 222 11.75 13.78 12.29
N SER A 223 11.48 14.84 11.54
CA SER A 223 11.92 16.18 11.91
C SER A 223 11.27 16.66 13.20
N GLN A 224 9.97 16.40 13.38
CA GLN A 224 9.24 16.68 14.62
C GLN A 224 9.78 15.87 15.80
N LEU A 225 10.04 14.57 15.61
CA LEU A 225 10.64 13.70 16.62
C LEU A 225 12.00 14.23 17.11
N LEU A 226 12.86 14.69 16.19
CA LEU A 226 14.19 15.21 16.54
C LEU A 226 14.14 16.62 17.16
N ALA A 227 13.04 17.36 16.95
CA ALA A 227 12.82 18.67 17.55
C ALA A 227 12.26 18.60 18.99
N ARG A 228 11.74 17.45 19.42
CA ARG A 228 11.18 17.24 20.77
C ARG A 228 12.24 17.45 21.86
N THR A 229 11.79 18.05 22.97
CA THR A 229 12.61 18.31 24.17
C THR A 229 12.05 17.67 25.43
N ASP A 230 10.97 16.91 25.29
CA ASP A 230 10.19 16.31 26.38
C ASP A 230 10.54 14.83 26.63
N PHE A 231 11.55 14.29 25.94
CA PHE A 231 12.03 12.95 26.24
C PHE A 231 12.77 12.91 27.57
N THR A 232 12.43 11.93 28.38
CA THR A 232 13.15 11.59 29.61
C THR A 232 13.77 10.21 29.45
N ALA A 233 15.06 10.10 29.77
CA ALA A 233 15.77 8.85 29.89
C ALA A 233 15.71 8.35 31.35
N THR A 234 15.27 7.11 31.53
CA THR A 234 15.38 6.40 32.81
C THR A 234 16.66 5.57 32.79
N LEU A 235 17.53 5.82 33.76
CA LEU A 235 18.80 5.12 33.95
C LEU A 235 18.69 4.17 35.14
N SER A 236 19.10 2.92 34.95
CA SER A 236 19.04 1.89 35.99
C SER A 236 20.28 0.99 35.95
N GLN A 237 20.69 0.52 37.11
CA GLN A 237 21.82 -0.41 37.24
C GLN A 237 21.51 -1.79 36.64
N GLY A 238 22.54 -2.46 36.13
CA GLY A 238 22.46 -3.80 35.54
C GLY A 238 22.09 -3.81 34.05
N SER A 239 21.93 -5.00 33.49
CA SER A 239 21.63 -5.18 32.05
C SER A 239 20.14 -5.27 31.69
N THR A 240 19.29 -5.52 32.67
CA THR A 240 17.87 -5.83 32.47
C THR A 240 16.98 -4.60 32.43
N GLY A 241 17.48 -3.47 32.92
CA GLY A 241 16.66 -2.29 33.18
C GLY A 241 15.73 -2.42 34.40
N LEU A 242 15.94 -3.43 35.24
CA LEU A 242 15.14 -3.69 36.45
C LEU A 242 15.92 -3.49 37.75
N GLY A 243 17.21 -3.13 37.66
CA GLY A 243 17.99 -2.78 38.85
C GLY A 243 17.61 -1.40 39.40
N ALA A 244 18.33 -0.99 40.45
CA ALA A 244 18.10 0.30 41.10
C ALA A 244 18.15 1.46 40.08
N VAL A 245 17.14 2.32 40.12
CA VAL A 245 17.09 3.54 39.30
C VAL A 245 18.15 4.51 39.80
N ILE A 246 18.96 5.02 38.87
CA ILE A 246 20.02 6.00 39.15
C ILE A 246 19.47 7.40 38.98
N ALA A 247 18.82 7.67 37.86
CA ALA A 247 18.27 8.98 37.55
C ALA A 247 17.20 8.93 36.46
N HIS A 248 16.36 9.97 36.47
CA HIS A 248 15.54 10.37 35.33
C HIS A 248 16.12 11.67 34.78
N VAL A 249 16.64 11.65 33.56
CA VAL A 249 17.33 12.80 32.97
C VAL A 249 16.68 13.20 31.65
N PRO A 250 16.43 14.49 31.41
CA PRO A 250 16.01 14.96 30.09
C PRO A 250 17.04 14.56 29.04
N ILE A 251 16.57 14.01 27.92
CA ILE A 251 17.43 13.63 26.79
C ILE A 251 16.99 14.39 25.55
N LYS A 252 17.97 14.97 24.86
CA LYS A 252 17.77 15.65 23.58
C LYS A 252 18.50 14.89 22.48
N PHE A 253 17.80 14.63 21.40
CA PHE A 253 18.39 14.07 20.20
C PHE A 253 18.87 15.21 19.28
N MET A 254 20.08 15.08 18.76
CA MET A 254 20.60 15.94 17.70
C MET A 254 19.93 15.58 16.36
N ALA A 255 20.08 16.43 15.35
CA ALA A 255 19.47 16.21 14.02
C ALA A 255 19.89 14.88 13.34
N ASN A 256 21.02 14.29 13.73
CA ASN A 256 21.48 12.99 13.26
C ASN A 256 21.07 11.81 14.19
N GLY A 257 20.23 12.05 15.20
CA GLY A 257 19.82 11.06 16.19
C GLY A 257 20.84 10.82 17.31
N ASN A 258 22.00 11.47 17.29
CA ASN A 258 22.98 11.33 18.37
C ASN A 258 22.49 12.03 19.64
N TRP A 259 22.97 11.58 20.79
CA TRP A 259 22.64 12.18 22.09
C TRP A 259 23.82 12.08 23.06
N THR A 260 23.79 12.90 24.11
CA THR A 260 24.79 12.90 25.19
C THR A 260 24.13 13.27 26.50
N LEU A 261 24.45 12.51 27.55
CA LEU A 261 24.05 12.75 28.93
C LEU A 261 25.33 12.89 29.76
N PRO A 262 25.79 14.14 30.01
CA PRO A 262 26.99 14.38 30.80
C PRO A 262 26.68 14.35 32.29
N ASP A 263 27.74 14.14 33.09
CA ASP A 263 27.76 14.44 34.53
C ASP A 263 26.64 13.80 35.38
N ILE A 264 26.15 12.61 35.02
CA ILE A 264 25.15 11.89 35.81
C ILE A 264 25.81 11.43 37.11
N PRO A 265 25.32 11.86 38.30
CA PRO A 265 25.89 11.41 39.57
C PRO A 265 25.77 9.88 39.72
N LEU A 266 26.89 9.23 40.05
CA LEU A 266 26.95 7.78 40.30
C LEU A 266 28.09 7.47 41.27
N ALA A 267 27.76 7.31 42.55
CA ALA A 267 28.69 6.91 43.59
C ALA A 267 28.86 5.38 43.64
N ALA A 268 30.05 4.91 44.02
CA ALA A 268 30.31 3.51 44.28
C ALA A 268 29.69 3.03 45.60
N PRO A 269 29.33 1.73 45.72
CA PRO A 269 29.41 0.69 44.70
C PRO A 269 28.24 0.76 43.68
N PHE A 270 28.49 0.34 42.45
CA PHE A 270 27.47 0.27 41.39
C PHE A 270 27.67 -0.94 40.47
N ALA A 271 26.60 -1.39 39.80
CA ALA A 271 26.68 -2.50 38.85
C ALA A 271 27.57 -2.19 37.63
N CYS A 272 28.24 -3.20 37.09
CA CYS A 272 29.17 -3.06 35.96
C CYS A 272 28.51 -2.67 34.62
N GLN A 273 27.18 -2.68 34.57
CA GLN A 273 26.39 -2.33 33.40
C GLN A 273 25.34 -1.30 33.77
N ILE A 274 25.02 -0.47 32.79
CA ILE A 274 23.93 0.51 32.85
C ILE A 274 22.93 0.19 31.76
N THR A 275 21.64 0.26 32.09
CA THR A 275 20.55 0.30 31.12
C THR A 275 19.94 1.69 31.07
N ILE A 276 19.75 2.19 29.86
CA ILE A 276 18.97 3.40 29.57
C ILE A 276 17.67 2.99 28.88
N VAL A 277 16.56 3.61 29.28
CA VAL A 277 15.25 3.45 28.65
C VAL A 277 14.73 4.82 28.21
N VAL A 278 14.38 4.95 26.93
CA VAL A 278 13.74 6.15 26.36
C VAL A 278 12.57 5.69 25.50
N ALA A 279 11.36 6.22 25.75
CA ALA A 279 10.15 5.85 25.01
C ALA A 279 9.97 4.33 24.89
N ASN A 280 10.13 3.60 26.00
CA ASN A 280 10.08 2.13 26.08
C ASN A 280 11.16 1.37 25.30
N VAL A 281 12.09 2.04 24.63
CA VAL A 281 13.25 1.42 23.97
C VAL A 281 14.43 1.36 24.93
N LYS A 282 14.99 0.16 25.09
CA LYS A 282 16.09 -0.11 26.03
C LYS A 282 17.42 -0.22 25.29
N ALA A 283 18.49 0.27 25.91
CA ALA A 283 19.87 0.00 25.51
C ALA A 283 20.73 -0.23 26.74
N THR A 284 21.67 -1.17 26.65
CA THR A 284 22.55 -1.55 27.77
C THR A 284 24.00 -1.43 27.37
N ARG A 285 24.87 -1.04 28.31
CA ARG A 285 26.32 -1.02 28.10
C ARG A 285 27.11 -1.24 29.39
N ALA A 286 28.27 -1.87 29.27
CA ALA A 286 29.26 -1.92 30.35
C ALA A 286 29.80 -0.52 30.68
N ILE A 287 30.05 -0.20 31.94
CA ILE A 287 30.55 1.10 32.36
C ILE A 287 32.09 1.11 32.24
N ALA A 288 32.64 1.90 31.31
CA ALA A 288 34.09 2.05 31.21
C ALA A 288 34.61 2.92 32.37
N GLY A 289 35.73 2.51 32.96
CA GLY A 289 36.27 3.17 34.16
C GLY A 289 35.70 2.65 35.47
N ALA A 290 34.75 1.70 35.43
CA ALA A 290 34.27 1.01 36.62
C ALA A 290 35.40 0.31 37.39
N GLU A 291 35.13 0.00 38.66
CA GLU A 291 36.03 -0.67 39.58
C GLU A 291 36.63 -1.96 38.98
N LYS A 292 37.77 -2.41 39.52
CA LYS A 292 38.50 -3.58 38.99
C LYS A 292 37.62 -4.82 38.83
N GLU A 293 36.62 -4.97 39.69
CA GLU A 293 35.67 -6.09 39.69
C GLU A 293 34.81 -6.16 38.42
N CYS A 294 34.62 -5.04 37.73
CA CYS A 294 33.87 -4.94 36.47
C CYS A 294 34.70 -5.22 35.21
N ARG A 295 35.98 -5.55 35.37
CA ARG A 295 36.91 -5.83 34.25
C ARG A 295 37.20 -7.32 34.06
N ARG A 296 36.52 -8.20 34.82
CA ARG A 296 36.65 -9.65 34.68
C ARG A 296 35.72 -10.21 33.62
#